data_AF-A0A3D0RZW0-F1
#
_entry.id   AF-A0A3D0RZW0-F1
#
_cell.length_a   1.000
_cell.length_b   1.000
_cell.length_c   1.000
_cell.angle_alpha   90.00
_cell.angle_beta   90.00
_cell.angle_gamma   90.00
#
_symmetry.space_group_name_H-M   'P 1'
#
loop_
_entity.id
_entity.type
_entity.pdbx_description
1 polymer ?
#
loop_
_entity_poly.entity_id
_entity_poly.type
_entity_poly.pdbx_seq_one_letter_code
_entity_poly.pdbx_strand_id
1 'polypeptide(L)' 'MAEPQAILKTNRGGITLNLFPNHAPETVANFTGLATGTKQYDAGNGRSGPFYDGLTFHRVIDGFM' A
#
# COMPACT_ATOMS: atom_id res chain seq x y z
N MET A 1 -9.32 18.57 -9.01
CA MET A 1 -9.73 17.24 -8.51
C MET A 1 -8.78 16.90 -7.37
N ALA A 2 -9.28 16.49 -6.21
CA ALA A 2 -8.41 16.12 -5.09
C ALA A 2 -7.58 14.88 -5.45
N GLU A 3 -6.30 14.88 -5.07
CA GLU A 3 -5.42 13.73 -5.27
C GLU A 3 -5.91 12.55 -4.39
N PRO A 4 -5.93 11.31 -4.91
CA PRO A 4 -6.44 10.17 -4.16
C PRO A 4 -5.60 9.93 -2.89
N GLN A 5 -6.27 9.52 -1.81
CA GLN A 5 -5.64 9.26 -0.52
C GLN A 5 -5.78 7.80 -0.11
N ALA A 6 -4.77 7.28 0.58
CA ALA A 6 -4.80 5.97 1.21
C ALA A 6 -4.47 6.11 2.70
N ILE A 7 -5.13 5.32 3.55
CA ILE A 7 -4.86 5.30 5.00
C ILE A 7 -4.32 3.92 5.37
N LEU A 8 -3.05 3.87 5.79
CA LEU A 8 -2.45 2.67 6.37
C LEU A 8 -2.88 2.57 7.83
N LYS A 9 -3.74 1.60 8.14
CA LYS A 9 -4.15 1.30 9.52
C LYS A 9 -3.11 0.38 10.15
N THR A 10 -2.24 0.93 10.99
CA THR A 10 -1.25 0.16 11.73
C THR A 10 -1.67 -0.01 13.19
N ASN A 11 -1.05 -0.94 13.90
CA ASN A 11 -1.21 -1.07 15.35
C ASN A 11 -0.61 0.10 16.15
N ARG A 12 0.12 1.02 15.51
CA ARG A 12 0.69 2.24 16.10
C ARG A 12 -0.05 3.52 15.68
N GLY A 13 -1.15 3.38 14.94
CA GLY A 13 -1.95 4.51 14.45
C GLY A 13 -2.16 4.49 12.93
N GLY A 14 -2.98 5.43 12.46
CA GLY A 14 -3.27 5.62 11.04
C GLY A 14 -2.24 6.54 10.38
N ILE A 15 -1.73 6.14 9.21
CA ILE A 15 -0.85 6.97 8.38
C ILE A 15 -1.59 7.31 7.10
N THR A 16 -1.85 8.61 6.86
CA THR A 16 -2.50 9.08 5.64
C THR A 16 -1.47 9.41 4.57
N LEU A 17 -1.62 8.82 3.39
CA LEU A 17 -0.77 9.01 2.22
C LEU A 17 -1.56 9.74 1.14
N ASN A 18 -0.96 10.77 0.56
CA ASN A 18 -1.43 11.35 -0.71
C ASN A 18 -0.77 10.59 -1.86
N LEU A 19 -1.57 10.13 -2.82
CA LEU A 19 -1.10 9.41 -3.99
C LEU A 19 -1.07 10.35 -5.19
N PHE A 20 -0.03 10.22 -6.02
CA PHE A 20 0.22 11.13 -7.14
C PHE A 20 0.01 10.44 -8.51
N PRO A 21 -1.24 10.11 -8.91
CA PRO A 21 -1.50 9.36 -10.13
C PRO A 21 -1.10 10.12 -11.40
N ASN A 22 -1.08 11.45 -11.36
CA ASN A 22 -0.66 12.26 -12.52
C ASN A 22 0.85 12.15 -12.79
N HIS A 23 1.65 11.87 -11.75
CA HIS A 23 3.10 11.76 -11.85
C HIS A 23 3.56 10.31 -12.00
N ALA A 24 2.91 9.38 -11.28
CA ALA A 24 3.27 7.97 -11.27
C ALA A 24 2.01 7.08 -11.42
N PRO A 25 1.33 7.12 -12.59
CA PRO A 25 0.03 6.47 -12.78
C PRO A 25 0.09 4.95 -12.56
N GLU A 26 1.10 4.28 -13.13
CA GLU A 26 1.24 2.82 -13.00
C GLU A 26 1.56 2.39 -11.57
N THR A 27 2.40 3.14 -10.86
CA THR A 27 2.76 2.87 -9.47
C THR A 27 1.55 3.02 -8.55
N VAL A 28 0.78 4.10 -8.73
CA VAL A 28 -0.44 4.34 -7.95
C VAL A 28 -1.50 3.30 -8.24
N ALA A 29 -1.69 2.91 -9.51
CA ALA A 29 -2.61 1.84 -9.89
C ALA A 29 -2.18 0.49 -9.30
N ASN A 30 -0.89 0.17 -9.33
CA ASN A 30 -0.36 -1.05 -8.73
C ASN A 30 -0.58 -1.10 -7.21
N PHE A 31 -0.19 -0.02 -6.51
CA PHE A 31 -0.35 0.08 -5.06
C PHE A 31 -1.83 -0.04 -4.65
N THR A 32 -2.71 0.72 -5.30
CA THR A 32 -4.15 0.72 -4.98
C THR A 32 -4.79 -0.63 -5.32
N GLY A 33 -4.41 -1.25 -6.42
CA GLY A 33 -4.93 -2.55 -6.83
C GLY A 33 -4.53 -3.67 -5.86
N LEU A 34 -3.28 -3.66 -5.38
CA LEU A 34 -2.81 -4.59 -4.36
C LEU A 34 -3.49 -4.32 -3.01
N ALA A 35 -3.64 -3.06 -2.61
CA ALA A 35 -4.28 -2.68 -1.35
C ALA A 35 -5.76 -3.08 -1.30
N THR A 36 -6.49 -2.96 -2.41
CA THR A 36 -7.92 -3.31 -2.49
C THR A 36 -8.17 -4.78 -2.83
N GLY A 37 -7.12 -5.54 -3.17
CA GLY A 37 -7.22 -6.93 -3.61
C GLY A 37 -7.83 -7.10 -5.00
N THR A 38 -8.00 -6.02 -5.76
CA THR A 38 -8.53 -6.05 -7.14
C THR A 38 -7.46 -6.49 -8.15
N LYS A 39 -6.18 -6.34 -7.80
CA LYS A 39 -5.06 -6.81 -8.62
C LYS A 39 -4.65 -8.22 -8.19
N GLN A 40 -4.61 -9.15 -9.15
CA GLN A 40 -4.04 -10.47 -8.93
C GLN A 40 -2.53 -10.39 -8.69
N TYR A 41 -2.06 -11.18 -7.73
CA TYR A 41 -0.65 -11.36 -7.42
C TYR A 41 -0.40 -12.83 -7.08
N ASP A 42 0.85 -13.26 -7.28
CA ASP A 42 1.34 -14.53 -6.76
C ASP A 42 2.46 -14.24 -5.76
N ALA A 43 2.21 -14.57 -4.49
CA ALA A 43 3.18 -14.43 -3.42
C ALA A 43 3.86 -15.77 -3.05
N GLY A 44 3.64 -16.83 -3.84
CA GLY A 44 4.22 -18.16 -3.62
C GLY A 44 3.65 -18.93 -2.42
N ASN A 45 2.65 -18.37 -1.74
CA ASN A 45 2.03 -18.92 -0.54
C ASN A 45 0.51 -19.11 -0.67
N GLY A 46 -0.04 -18.98 -1.89
CA GLY A 46 -1.46 -19.14 -2.17
C GLY A 46 -2.37 -18.04 -1.61
N ARG A 47 -1.82 -16.92 -1.11
CA ARG A 47 -2.62 -15.80 -0.62
C ARG A 47 -3.35 -15.09 -1.76
N SER A 48 -4.57 -14.64 -1.47
CA SER A 48 -5.40 -13.81 -2.35
C SER A 48 -6.15 -12.75 -1.52
N GLY A 49 -6.74 -11.74 -2.18
CA GLY A 49 -7.40 -10.62 -1.51
C GLY A 49 -6.44 -9.45 -1.19
N PRO A 50 -6.80 -8.52 -0.29
CA PRO A 50 -5.97 -7.36 0.05
C PRO A 50 -4.53 -7.74 0.43
N PHE A 51 -3.57 -7.30 -0.40
CA PHE A 51 -2.19 -7.78 -0.31
C PHE A 51 -1.46 -7.28 0.95
N TYR A 52 -1.64 -6.00 1.29
CA TYR A 52 -0.88 -5.35 2.37
C TYR A 52 -1.38 -5.70 3.78
N ASP A 53 -2.56 -6.30 3.90
CA ASP A 53 -3.14 -6.64 5.19
C ASP A 53 -2.31 -7.72 5.90
N GLY A 54 -1.96 -7.44 7.16
CA GLY A 54 -1.13 -8.30 8.00
C GLY A 54 0.38 -8.25 7.70
N LEU A 55 0.83 -7.42 6.75
CA LEU A 55 2.26 -7.19 6.55
C LEU A 55 2.84 -6.29 7.65
N THR A 56 4.12 -6.47 7.94
CA THR A 56 4.85 -5.70 8.95
C THR A 56 5.90 -4.80 8.31
N PHE A 57 6.19 -3.68 8.97
CA PHE A 57 7.39 -2.89 8.68
C PHE A 57 8.60 -3.63 9.24
N HIS A 58 9.17 -4.53 8.44
CA HIS A 58 10.27 -5.42 8.85
C HIS A 58 11.62 -4.69 8.99
N ARG A 59 11.73 -3.47 8.44
CA ARG A 59 12.94 -2.64 8.52
C ARG A 59 12.55 -1.24 8.97
N VAL A 60 13.20 -0.79 10.05
CA VAL A 60 13.06 0.54 10.64
C VAL A 60 14.43 0.99 11.13
N ILE A 61 14.92 2.12 10.64
CA ILE A 61 16.21 2.72 10.98
C ILE A 61 15.96 4.16 11.40
N ASP A 62 16.31 4.48 12.64
CA ASP A 62 16.15 5.83 13.19
C ASP A 62 16.92 6.86 12.36
N GLY A 63 16.27 7.98 12.06
CA GLY A 63 16.83 9.02 11.18
C GLY A 63 16.92 8.66 9.69
N PHE A 64 16.36 7.53 9.24
CA PHE A 64 16.37 7.14 7.83
C PHE A 64 15.04 6.56 7.32
N MET A 65 14.80 5.24 7.43
CA MET A 65 13.54 4.58 7.06
C MET A 65 13.24 3.33 7.89
#